data_AF-C5LKC4-F1
#
_entry.id   AF-C5LKC4-F1
#
_cell.length_a   1.000
_cell.length_b   1.000
_cell.length_c   1.000
_cell.angle_alpha   90.00
_cell.angle_beta   90.00
_cell.angle_gamma   90.00
#
_symmetry.space_group_name_H-M   'P 1'
#
loop_
_entity.id
_entity.type
_entity.pdbx_description
1 polymer ?
#
loop_
_entity_poly.entity_id
_entity_poly.type
_entity_poly.pdbx_seq_one_letter_code
_entity_poly.pdbx_strand_id
1 'polypeptide(L)'
;MLSRSTARCAPAALAGIRQRAMQTGLKKFIAFPEVTDERVIPAVAKVLKEKIAQPVLVGDREAAYKCAKANNVSLEGVRIIDPSLHPEVVEQTATVLFQKRQKKGMTLDAALDTVKNSPLMMADLMLTTGHVQGCVAGASHTSADVARAALQTVGTTFVNERHTAFTSAWP
;
A
#
# COMPACT_ATOMS: atom_id res chain seq x y z
N MET A 1 -2.76 -46.86 -16.02
CA MET A 1 -2.37 -45.44 -16.20
C MET A 1 -3.62 -44.57 -16.14
N LEU A 2 -3.97 -44.06 -14.96
CA LEU A 2 -5.05 -43.08 -14.83
C LEU A 2 -4.44 -41.68 -14.95
N SER A 3 -4.66 -41.04 -16.10
CA SER A 3 -4.38 -39.63 -16.33
C SER A 3 -5.23 -38.79 -15.39
N ARG A 4 -4.68 -38.39 -14.25
CA ARG A 4 -5.29 -37.36 -13.39
C ARG A 4 -5.06 -36.01 -14.07
N SER A 5 -6.11 -35.49 -14.70
CA SER A 5 -6.19 -34.10 -15.12
C SER A 5 -6.09 -33.21 -13.87
N THR A 6 -4.92 -32.61 -13.66
CA THR A 6 -4.69 -31.61 -12.61
C THR A 6 -5.28 -30.28 -13.07
N ALA A 7 -6.60 -30.14 -12.94
CA ALA A 7 -7.26 -28.86 -13.11
C ALA A 7 -6.74 -27.90 -12.02
N ARG A 8 -5.88 -26.98 -12.44
CA ARG A 8 -5.26 -25.91 -11.64
C ARG A 8 -6.36 -25.01 -11.04
N CYS A 9 -6.72 -25.22 -9.76
CA CYS A 9 -7.75 -24.41 -9.08
C CYS A 9 -7.25 -23.03 -8.59
N ALA A 10 -5.97 -22.87 -8.23
CA ALA A 10 -5.42 -21.58 -7.76
C ALA A 10 -5.56 -20.41 -8.77
N PRO A 11 -5.31 -20.62 -10.07
CA PRO A 11 -5.48 -19.57 -11.09
C PRO A 11 -6.90 -19.03 -11.19
N ALA A 12 -7.94 -19.86 -10.96
CA ALA A 12 -9.33 -19.46 -11.14
C ALA A 12 -9.82 -18.49 -10.05
N ALA A 13 -9.46 -18.74 -8.78
CA ALA A 13 -9.83 -17.85 -7.68
C ALA A 13 -9.20 -16.47 -7.81
N LEU A 14 -7.90 -16.42 -8.15
CA LEU A 14 -7.18 -15.16 -8.40
C LEU A 14 -7.73 -14.42 -9.64
N ALA A 15 -8.12 -15.15 -10.69
CA ALA A 15 -8.73 -14.55 -11.87
C ALA A 15 -10.03 -13.82 -11.52
N GLY A 16 -10.90 -14.43 -10.71
CA GLY A 16 -12.14 -13.79 -10.25
C GLY A 16 -11.90 -12.53 -9.41
N ILE A 17 -10.90 -12.54 -8.52
CA ILE A 17 -10.51 -11.35 -7.73
C ILE A 17 -10.01 -10.23 -8.65
N ARG A 18 -9.13 -10.56 -9.60
CA ARG A 18 -8.58 -9.58 -10.56
C ARG A 18 -9.68 -8.98 -11.42
N GLN A 19 -10.61 -9.80 -11.93
CA GLN A 19 -11.74 -9.32 -12.72
C GLN A 19 -12.60 -8.31 -11.94
N ARG A 20 -12.93 -8.61 -10.68
CA ARG A 20 -13.68 -7.67 -9.82
C ARG A 20 -12.90 -6.38 -9.54
N ALA A 21 -11.59 -6.46 -9.33
CA ALA A 21 -10.77 -5.27 -9.16
C ALA A 21 -10.77 -4.39 -10.41
N MET A 22 -10.59 -4.99 -11.60
CA MET A 22 -10.59 -4.28 -12.88
C MET A 22 -11.93 -3.59 -13.21
N GLN A 23 -13.05 -4.17 -12.77
CA GLN A 23 -14.39 -3.56 -12.92
C GLN A 23 -14.52 -2.20 -12.22
N THR A 24 -13.64 -1.88 -11.26
CA THR A 24 -13.63 -0.55 -10.62
C THR A 24 -13.12 0.56 -11.54
N GLY A 25 -12.47 0.22 -12.67
CA GLY A 25 -12.04 1.18 -13.69
C GLY A 25 -11.03 2.20 -13.17
N LEU A 26 -10.00 1.75 -12.43
CA LEU A 26 -8.95 2.59 -11.82
C LEU A 26 -9.46 3.60 -10.77
N LYS A 27 -10.70 3.46 -10.29
CA LYS A 27 -11.25 4.33 -9.22
C LYS A 27 -10.77 3.96 -7.81
N LYS A 28 -9.98 2.88 -7.67
CA LYS A 28 -9.38 2.45 -6.40
C LYS A 28 -7.90 2.78 -6.42
N PHE A 29 -7.50 3.68 -5.51
CA PHE A 29 -6.13 4.09 -5.33
C PHE A 29 -5.48 3.21 -4.27
N ILE A 30 -4.34 2.59 -4.60
CA ILE A 30 -3.61 1.69 -3.70
C ILE A 30 -2.21 2.24 -3.46
N ALA A 31 -1.88 2.47 -2.19
CA ALA A 31 -0.59 3.00 -1.76
C ALA A 31 0.49 1.91 -1.69
N PHE A 32 1.70 2.28 -2.08
CA PHE A 32 2.91 1.45 -2.01
C PHE A 32 4.05 2.29 -1.42
N PRO A 33 4.42 2.09 -0.13
CA PRO A 33 5.37 2.95 0.58
C PRO A 33 6.84 2.55 0.45
N GLU A 34 7.18 1.62 -0.46
CA GLU A 34 8.50 1.00 -0.60
C GLU A 34 9.11 1.32 -1.98
N VAL A 35 9.30 2.63 -2.25
CA VAL A 35 9.64 3.16 -3.58
C VAL A 35 11.04 2.77 -4.09
N THR A 36 11.90 2.26 -3.22
CA THR A 36 13.26 1.80 -3.54
C THR A 36 13.36 0.29 -3.74
N ASP A 37 12.28 -0.46 -3.53
CA ASP A 37 12.28 -1.92 -3.67
C ASP A 37 12.10 -2.34 -5.13
N GLU A 38 13.06 -3.12 -5.64
CA GLU A 38 13.10 -3.59 -7.04
C GLU A 38 11.91 -4.49 -7.42
N ARG A 39 11.21 -5.07 -6.45
CA ARG A 39 10.01 -5.90 -6.71
C ARG A 39 8.75 -5.05 -6.80
N VAL A 40 8.71 -3.94 -6.06
CA VAL A 40 7.54 -3.06 -5.95
C VAL A 40 7.35 -2.26 -7.22
N ILE A 41 8.42 -1.68 -7.78
CA ILE A 41 8.33 -0.82 -8.96
C ILE A 41 7.75 -1.55 -10.21
N PRO A 42 8.24 -2.74 -10.60
CA PRO A 42 7.62 -3.51 -11.69
C PRO A 42 6.19 -3.93 -11.39
N ALA A 43 5.88 -4.28 -10.13
CA ALA A 43 4.53 -4.67 -9.73
C ALA A 43 3.53 -3.52 -9.87
N VAL A 44 3.92 -2.31 -9.45
CA VAL A 44 3.14 -1.08 -9.59
C VAL A 44 2.84 -0.78 -11.06
N ALA A 45 3.85 -0.83 -11.93
CA ALA A 45 3.65 -0.63 -13.37
C ALA A 45 2.70 -1.68 -13.98
N LYS A 46 2.81 -2.94 -13.54
CA LYS A 46 1.92 -4.02 -13.97
C LYS A 46 0.48 -3.81 -13.53
N VAL A 47 0.26 -3.42 -12.27
CA VAL A 47 -1.07 -3.10 -11.70
C VAL A 47 -1.78 -2.04 -12.54
N LEU A 48 -1.06 -0.99 -12.93
CA LEU A 48 -1.59 0.07 -13.80
C LEU A 48 -1.85 -0.42 -15.22
N LYS A 49 -0.87 -1.09 -15.85
CA LYS A 49 -0.97 -1.61 -17.22
C LYS A 49 -2.16 -2.56 -17.40
N GLU A 50 -2.40 -3.41 -16.40
CA GLU A 50 -3.52 -4.35 -16.38
C GLU A 50 -4.82 -3.73 -15.86
N LYS A 51 -4.85 -2.43 -15.56
CA LYS A 51 -6.03 -1.69 -15.07
C LYS A 51 -6.67 -2.30 -13.81
N ILE A 52 -5.86 -2.90 -12.94
CA ILE A 52 -6.35 -3.54 -11.70
C ILE A 52 -6.75 -2.47 -10.69
N ALA A 53 -5.90 -1.45 -10.51
CA ALA A 53 -6.09 -0.34 -9.60
C ALA A 53 -5.19 0.83 -10.04
N GLN A 54 -5.43 2.02 -9.49
CA GLN A 54 -4.53 3.16 -9.67
C GLN A 54 -3.45 3.12 -8.58
N PRO A 55 -2.20 2.77 -8.90
CA PRO A 55 -1.14 2.74 -7.89
C PRO A 55 -0.71 4.16 -7.50
N VAL A 56 -0.35 4.30 -6.23
CA VAL A 56 0.20 5.51 -5.63
C VAL A 56 1.49 5.12 -4.89
N LEU A 57 2.64 5.51 -5.42
CA LEU A 57 3.91 5.39 -4.70
C LEU A 57 3.96 6.48 -3.63
N VAL A 58 4.36 6.13 -2.41
CA VAL A 58 4.49 7.09 -1.30
C VAL A 58 5.95 7.09 -0.85
N GLY A 59 6.62 8.23 -0.94
CA GLY A 59 8.04 8.37 -0.63
C GLY A 59 8.79 9.27 -1.60
N ASP A 60 10.11 9.30 -1.47
CA ASP A 60 10.99 10.17 -2.27
C ASP A 60 10.83 9.93 -3.78
N ARG A 61 10.47 10.99 -4.51
CA ARG A 61 10.19 10.94 -5.94
C ARG A 61 11.43 10.56 -6.75
N GLU A 62 12.58 11.14 -6.43
CA GLU A 62 13.82 10.90 -7.18
C GLU A 62 14.28 9.45 -7.01
N ALA A 63 14.19 8.90 -5.81
CA ALA A 63 14.48 7.52 -5.47
C ALA A 63 13.56 6.56 -6.24
N ALA A 64 12.26 6.87 -6.34
CA ALA A 64 11.31 6.10 -7.13
C ALA A 64 11.71 6.05 -8.61
N TYR A 65 12.03 7.20 -9.23
CA TYR A 65 12.47 7.26 -10.63
C TYR A 65 13.83 6.58 -10.84
N LYS A 66 14.75 6.69 -9.89
CA LYS A 66 16.05 6.00 -9.93
C LYS A 66 15.88 4.49 -9.91
N CYS A 67 15.02 3.97 -9.02
CA CYS A 67 14.71 2.55 -8.94
C CYS A 67 14.02 2.05 -10.22
N ALA A 68 13.07 2.82 -10.75
CA ALA A 68 12.40 2.50 -12.01
C ALA A 68 13.36 2.43 -13.20
N LYS A 69 14.28 3.39 -13.31
CA LYS A 69 15.32 3.39 -14.34
C LYS A 69 16.23 2.15 -14.20
N ALA A 70 16.66 1.82 -12.99
CA ALA A 70 17.48 0.63 -12.75
C ALA A 70 16.79 -0.67 -13.15
N ASN A 71 15.45 -0.72 -13.04
CA ASN A 71 14.64 -1.88 -13.39
C ASN A 71 14.06 -1.84 -14.82
N ASN A 72 14.42 -0.84 -15.64
CA ASN A 72 13.86 -0.63 -16.98
C ASN A 72 12.33 -0.55 -17.01
N VAL A 73 11.74 0.09 -16.00
CA VAL A 73 10.29 0.27 -15.84
C VAL A 73 9.91 1.74 -16.05
N SER A 74 8.84 2.00 -16.81
CA SER A 74 8.23 3.33 -16.89
C SER A 74 7.23 3.53 -15.75
N LEU A 75 7.28 4.69 -15.10
CA LEU A 75 6.30 5.13 -14.10
C LEU A 75 5.21 6.05 -14.70
N GLU A 76 5.09 6.10 -16.03
CA GLU A 76 4.06 6.90 -16.69
C GLU A 76 2.65 6.50 -16.22
N GLY A 77 1.86 7.48 -15.79
CA GLY A 77 0.53 7.29 -15.23
C GLY A 77 0.49 6.78 -13.78
N VAL A 78 1.63 6.44 -13.16
CA VAL A 78 1.72 6.13 -11.73
C VAL A 78 1.71 7.44 -10.93
N ARG A 79 0.89 7.52 -9.88
CA ARG A 79 0.89 8.67 -8.98
C ARG A 79 2.03 8.51 -7.98
N ILE A 80 2.73 9.59 -7.66
CA ILE A 80 3.78 9.62 -6.64
C ILE A 80 3.46 10.74 -5.65
N ILE A 81 3.33 10.38 -4.37
CA ILE A 81 3.15 11.33 -3.26
C ILE A 81 4.45 11.34 -2.46
N ASP A 82 5.20 12.42 -2.64
CA ASP A 82 6.44 12.68 -1.94
C ASP A 82 6.18 13.60 -0.73
N PRO A 83 6.56 13.21 0.50
CA PRO A 83 6.37 14.04 1.69
C PRO A 83 7.00 15.43 1.59
N SER A 84 8.11 15.57 0.87
CA SER A 84 8.81 16.86 0.68
C SER A 84 8.10 17.78 -0.31
N LEU A 85 7.36 17.21 -1.26
CA LEU A 85 6.66 17.94 -2.32
C LEU A 85 5.16 18.13 -2.03
N HIS A 86 4.61 17.41 -1.04
CA HIS A 86 3.18 17.43 -0.69
C HIS A 86 2.99 17.73 0.81
N PRO A 87 3.42 18.92 1.30
CA PRO A 87 3.30 19.30 2.70
C PRO A 87 1.84 19.30 3.19
N GLU A 88 0.87 19.56 2.32
CA GLU A 88 -0.55 19.54 2.64
C GLU A 88 -1.05 18.14 3.01
N VAL A 89 -0.55 17.09 2.34
CA VAL A 89 -0.89 15.70 2.67
C VAL A 89 -0.22 15.31 3.99
N VAL A 90 1.02 15.77 4.20
CA VAL A 90 1.76 15.56 5.46
C VAL A 90 1.02 16.20 6.63
N GLU A 91 0.59 17.45 6.52
CA GLU A 91 -0.14 18.15 7.58
C GLU A 91 -1.48 17.49 7.90
N GLN A 92 -2.25 17.11 6.87
CA GLN A 92 -3.52 16.42 7.04
C GLN A 92 -3.35 15.08 7.78
N THR A 93 -2.40 14.27 7.33
CA THR A 93 -2.14 12.95 7.91
C THR A 93 -1.53 13.04 9.32
N ALA A 94 -0.62 13.99 9.56
CA ALA A 94 -0.05 14.24 10.88
C ALA A 94 -1.11 14.71 11.89
N THR A 95 -2.04 15.56 11.46
CA THR A 95 -3.17 15.99 12.30
C THR A 95 -4.03 14.80 12.73
N VAL A 96 -4.34 13.89 11.80
CA VAL A 96 -5.08 12.66 12.12
C VAL A 96 -4.29 11.76 13.08
N LEU A 97 -2.98 11.60 12.88
CA LEU A 97 -2.12 10.83 13.77
C LEU A 97 -2.09 11.42 15.18
N PHE A 98 -1.91 12.75 15.30
CA PHE A 98 -1.94 13.47 16.55
C PHE A 98 -3.28 13.25 17.28
N GLN A 99 -4.42 13.45 16.61
CA GLN A 99 -5.74 13.24 17.21
C GLN A 99 -5.90 11.81 17.76
N LYS A 100 -5.39 10.80 17.04
CA LYS A 100 -5.43 9.39 17.48
C LYS A 100 -4.51 9.11 18.67
N ARG A 101 -3.41 9.86 18.83
CA ARG A 101 -2.32 9.52 19.77
C ARG A 101 -2.02 10.58 20.83
N GLN A 102 -2.71 11.72 20.84
CA GLN A 102 -2.51 12.79 21.84
C GLN A 102 -2.72 12.27 23.27
N LYS A 103 -3.69 11.35 23.47
CA LYS A 103 -3.94 10.70 24.77
C LYS A 103 -2.79 9.80 25.25
N LYS A 104 -1.86 9.48 24.36
CA LYS A 104 -0.65 8.68 24.63
C LYS A 104 0.61 9.56 24.67
N GLY A 105 0.46 10.88 24.79
CA GLY A 105 1.57 11.82 24.93
C GLY A 105 2.21 12.28 23.62
N MET A 106 1.64 11.95 22.46
CA MET A 106 2.16 12.44 21.17
C MET A 106 1.86 13.92 20.98
N THR A 107 2.87 14.72 20.65
CA THR A 107 2.73 16.11 20.22
C THR A 107 2.47 16.21 18.72
N LEU A 108 1.97 17.36 18.25
CA LEU A 108 1.78 17.59 16.82
C LEU A 108 3.11 17.55 16.05
N ASP A 109 4.17 18.15 16.61
CA ASP A 109 5.50 18.13 15.99
C ASP A 109 6.05 16.71 15.84
N ALA A 110 5.87 15.86 16.86
CA ALA A 110 6.25 14.46 16.78
C ALA A 110 5.44 13.69 15.72
N ALA A 111 4.14 14.01 15.56
CA ALA A 111 3.30 13.43 14.52
C ALA A 111 3.74 13.87 13.12
N LEU A 112 4.08 15.15 12.93
CA LEU A 112 4.63 15.69 11.69
C LEU A 112 5.95 15.01 11.31
N ASP A 113 6.87 14.89 12.27
CA ASP A 113 8.15 14.21 12.07
C ASP A 113 7.96 12.74 11.68
N THR A 114 7.07 12.05 12.40
CA THR A 114 6.73 10.63 12.11
C THR A 114 6.21 10.47 10.69
N VAL A 115 5.29 11.33 10.24
CA VAL A 115 4.69 11.25 8.90
C VAL A 115 5.71 11.57 7.81
N LYS A 116 6.55 12.60 8.00
CA LYS A 116 7.58 12.98 7.03
C LYS A 116 8.62 11.88 6.83
N ASN A 117 9.02 11.23 7.92
CA ASN A 117 10.13 10.27 7.92
C ASN A 117 9.68 8.83 7.67
N SER A 118 8.37 8.54 7.70
CA SER A 118 7.84 7.20 7.49
C SER A 118 6.78 7.19 6.38
N PRO A 119 7.18 6.87 5.14
CA PRO A 119 6.23 6.67 4.03
C PRO A 119 5.18 5.61 4.34
N LEU A 120 5.51 4.59 5.15
CA LEU A 120 4.57 3.59 5.64
C LEU A 120 3.48 4.20 6.53
N MET A 121 3.85 5.03 7.51
CA MET A 121 2.87 5.77 8.34
C MET A 121 2.00 6.68 7.50
N MET A 122 2.62 7.46 6.61
CA MET A 122 1.90 8.38 5.74
C MET A 122 0.91 7.64 4.84
N ALA A 123 1.34 6.54 4.19
CA ALA A 123 0.49 5.71 3.35
C ALA A 123 -0.72 5.15 4.12
N ASP A 124 -0.53 4.65 5.34
CA ASP A 124 -1.65 4.13 6.13
C ASP A 124 -2.60 5.25 6.61
N LEU A 125 -2.07 6.42 6.96
CA LEU A 125 -2.89 7.58 7.33
C LEU A 125 -3.67 8.13 6.13
N MET A 126 -3.13 8.01 4.92
CA MET A 126 -3.83 8.35 3.68
C MET A 126 -5.09 7.51 3.45
N LEU A 127 -5.19 6.30 4.03
CA LEU A 127 -6.45 5.53 4.03
C LEU A 127 -7.50 6.23 4.90
N THR A 128 -7.07 6.77 6.05
CA THR A 128 -7.98 7.41 7.01
C THR A 128 -8.49 8.76 6.49
N THR A 129 -7.66 9.51 5.76
CA THR A 129 -8.02 10.78 5.13
C THR A 129 -8.70 10.62 3.77
N GLY A 130 -8.84 9.39 3.27
CA GLY A 130 -9.56 9.08 2.03
C GLY A 130 -8.76 9.29 0.73
N HIS A 131 -7.47 9.62 0.82
CA HIS A 131 -6.58 9.78 -0.35
C HIS A 131 -6.37 8.46 -1.10
N VAL A 132 -6.41 7.33 -0.39
CA VAL A 132 -6.29 5.98 -0.95
C VAL A 132 -7.30 5.01 -0.32
N GLN A 133 -7.53 3.86 -0.95
CA GLN A 133 -8.46 2.82 -0.48
C GLN A 133 -7.76 1.55 0.01
N GLY A 134 -6.44 1.50 -0.04
CA GLY A 134 -5.65 0.38 0.45
C GLY A 134 -4.16 0.72 0.46
N CYS A 135 -3.39 -0.03 1.25
CA CYS A 135 -1.94 0.05 1.33
C CYS A 135 -1.38 -1.37 1.20
N VAL A 136 -0.32 -1.53 0.42
CA VAL A 136 0.43 -2.78 0.28
C VAL A 136 1.89 -2.49 0.60
N ALA A 137 2.39 -3.12 1.66
CA ALA A 137 3.75 -2.97 2.16
C ALA A 137 4.29 -4.32 2.67
N GLY A 138 5.58 -4.35 3.04
CA GLY A 138 6.22 -5.53 3.62
C GLY A 138 7.24 -6.20 2.69
N ALA A 139 7.59 -5.57 1.56
CA ALA A 139 8.72 -6.00 0.77
C ALA A 139 10.03 -5.68 1.51
N SER A 140 10.14 -4.47 2.05
CA SER A 140 11.31 -3.97 2.79
C SER A 140 11.04 -3.75 4.29
N HIS A 141 9.79 -3.78 4.73
CA HIS A 141 9.41 -3.69 6.15
C HIS A 141 9.09 -5.07 6.75
N THR A 142 9.33 -5.23 8.06
CA THR A 142 8.90 -6.45 8.74
C THR A 142 7.37 -6.50 8.87
N SER A 143 6.80 -7.69 8.97
CA SER A 143 5.36 -7.85 9.24
C SER A 143 4.94 -7.16 10.54
N ALA A 144 5.83 -7.10 11.54
CA ALA A 144 5.59 -6.38 12.78
C ALA A 144 5.50 -4.86 12.58
N ASP A 145 6.32 -4.29 11.70
CA ASP A 145 6.27 -2.85 11.40
C ASP A 145 5.00 -2.48 10.64
N VAL A 146 4.63 -3.27 9.62
CA VAL A 146 3.40 -3.06 8.83
C VAL A 146 2.16 -3.22 9.71
N ALA A 147 2.09 -4.26 10.55
CA ALA A 147 0.95 -4.46 11.45
C ALA A 147 0.88 -3.37 12.53
N ARG A 148 2.01 -2.97 13.10
CA ARG A 148 2.07 -1.86 14.07
C ARG A 148 1.58 -0.58 13.42
N ALA A 149 1.98 -0.31 12.18
CA ALA A 149 1.56 0.85 11.44
C ALA A 149 0.05 0.92 11.30
N ALA A 150 -0.54 -0.12 10.69
CA ALA A 150 -1.97 -0.21 10.47
C ALA A 150 -2.79 -0.09 11.76
N LEU A 151 -2.31 -0.69 12.87
CA LEU A 151 -2.99 -0.59 14.17
C LEU A 151 -2.91 0.79 14.81
N GLN A 152 -1.86 1.56 14.54
CA GLN A 152 -1.72 2.92 15.07
C GLN A 152 -2.51 3.96 14.26
N THR A 153 -2.79 3.67 13.00
CA THR A 153 -3.38 4.59 12.01
C THR A 153 -4.82 4.18 11.68
N VAL A 154 -5.02 3.08 10.94
CA VAL A 154 -6.31 2.58 10.45
C VAL A 154 -7.15 2.01 11.59
N GLY A 155 -6.53 1.19 12.44
CA GLY A 155 -7.21 0.47 13.53
C GLY A 155 -7.96 -0.78 13.08
N THR A 156 -8.77 -1.34 13.97
CA THR A 156 -9.61 -2.52 13.71
C THR A 156 -11.06 -2.10 13.42
N THR A 157 -11.81 -2.99 12.76
CA THR A 157 -13.26 -2.87 12.67
C THR A 157 -13.93 -3.07 14.04
N PHE A 158 -15.23 -2.81 14.14
CA PHE A 158 -16.00 -2.91 15.39
C PHE A 158 -15.79 -4.23 16.15
N VAL A 159 -15.67 -5.34 15.41
CA VAL A 159 -15.25 -6.62 15.96
C VAL A 159 -13.73 -6.55 16.07
N ASN A 160 -13.22 -6.21 17.26
CA ASN A 160 -11.80 -5.95 17.55
C ASN A 160 -10.99 -7.26 17.60
N GLU A 161 -11.05 -8.06 16.54
CA GLU A 161 -10.36 -9.33 16.39
C GLU A 161 -9.19 -9.20 15.40
N ARG A 162 -8.20 -10.09 15.54
CA ARG A 162 -7.01 -10.13 14.69
C ARG A 162 -6.89 -11.52 14.09
N HIS A 163 -6.98 -11.59 12.77
CA HIS A 163 -6.93 -12.83 12.02
C HIS A 163 -5.88 -12.75 10.93
N THR A 164 -5.28 -13.88 10.60
CA THR A 164 -4.46 -14.06 9.40
C THR A 164 -5.03 -15.24 8.64
N ALA A 165 -5.28 -15.08 7.34
CA ALA A 165 -5.83 -16.13 6.50
C ALA A 165 -4.85 -16.49 5.38
N PHE A 166 -4.82 -17.76 5.00
CA PHE A 166 -4.05 -18.26 3.87
C PHE A 166 -4.99 -18.99 2.91
N THR A 167 -4.94 -18.64 1.63
CA THR A 167 -5.63 -19.39 0.57
C THR A 167 -4.68 -20.46 0.05
N SER A 168 -4.97 -21.73 0.31
CA SER A 168 -4.27 -22.85 -0.29
C SER A 168 -5.06 -23.40 -1.49
N ALA A 169 -4.35 -23.80 -2.53
CA ALA A 169 -4.90 -24.64 -3.58
C ALA A 169 -4.17 -25.97 -3.49
N TRP A 170 -4.79 -26.94 -2.82
CA TRP A 170 -4.32 -28.31 -2.83
C TRP A 170 -4.82 -29.01 -4.11
N PRO A 171 -3.98 -29.83 -4.77
CA PRO A 171 -4.36 -30.58 -5.94
C PRO A 171 -5.43 -31.65 -5.66
#